data_AF-A0A955B3K7-F1
#
_entry.id   AF-A0A955B3K7-F1
#
_cell.length_a   1.000
_cell.length_b   1.000
_cell.length_c   1.000
_cell.angle_alpha   90.00
_cell.angle_beta   90.00
_cell.angle_gamma   90.00
#
_symmetry.space_group_name_H-M   'P 1'
#
loop_
_entity.id
_entity.type
_entity.pdbx_description
1 polymer ?
#
loop_
_entity_poly.entity_id
_entity_poly.type
_entity_poly.pdbx_seq_one_letter_code
_entity_poly.pdbx_strand_id
1 'polypeptide(L)'
;MHAARSRASRAGGVSQNRQATGSGRRALGFSLVELVVVILILGILAAVAVPKLMRKTREAQVTAVVRDLQMAYDAFERYYIEHGEWPEDVYSGNFPPEMKGYLDPKMFTQRNSLGGYYDWNRGYGATAAISIKMEPVDIELFREIDQRLDDGNLNKGNVKRQSSYHLNYIIRP
;
A
#
# COMPACT_ATOMS: atom_id res chain seq x y z
N MET A 1 53.42 -11.63 -95.67
CA MET A 1 52.68 -11.05 -96.82
C MET A 1 51.42 -11.89 -97.04
N HIS A 2 50.28 -11.23 -97.27
CA HIS A 2 48.95 -11.78 -97.63
C HIS A 2 48.26 -12.76 -96.65
N ALA A 3 46.93 -12.75 -96.43
CA ALA A 3 45.85 -11.77 -96.51
C ALA A 3 44.56 -12.45 -95.99
N ALA A 4 43.73 -11.67 -95.29
CA ALA A 4 42.26 -11.63 -95.33
C ALA A 4 41.40 -12.89 -95.04
N ARG A 5 40.48 -12.74 -94.07
CA ARG A 5 39.01 -12.62 -94.25
C ARG A 5 38.36 -12.62 -92.83
N SER A 6 37.66 -11.59 -92.35
CA SER A 6 36.43 -10.92 -92.81
C SER A 6 35.14 -11.74 -92.61
N ARG A 7 34.26 -11.20 -91.75
CA ARG A 7 32.79 -11.39 -91.55
C ARG A 7 32.36 -12.32 -90.41
N ALA A 8 31.27 -12.08 -89.68
CA ALA A 8 30.33 -10.96 -89.50
C ALA A 8 29.41 -11.35 -88.32
N SER A 9 29.06 -10.43 -87.41
CA SER A 9 27.73 -9.79 -87.31
C SER A 9 26.55 -10.69 -86.89
N ARG A 10 26.08 -10.51 -85.64
CA ARG A 10 24.67 -10.28 -85.23
C ARG A 10 24.61 -10.32 -83.69
N ALA A 11 24.41 -9.20 -83.00
CA ALA A 11 23.18 -8.43 -82.83
C ALA A 11 22.22 -9.03 -81.78
N GLY A 12 21.99 -8.22 -80.73
CA GLY A 12 20.66 -7.94 -80.23
C GLY A 12 20.06 -8.93 -79.24
N GLY A 13 20.03 -8.53 -77.97
CA GLY A 13 19.30 -9.23 -76.92
C GLY A 13 19.18 -8.37 -75.66
N VAL A 14 18.49 -7.23 -75.79
CA VAL A 14 18.02 -6.42 -74.66
C VAL A 14 17.18 -7.29 -73.76
N SER A 15 17.57 -7.43 -72.48
CA SER A 15 16.68 -7.92 -71.43
C SER A 15 16.59 -6.84 -70.36
N GLN A 16 15.55 -6.02 -70.52
CA GLN A 16 15.14 -4.97 -69.61
C GLN A 16 14.62 -5.57 -68.30
N ASN A 17 15.03 -4.92 -67.21
CA ASN A 17 14.16 -4.54 -66.11
C ASN A 17 13.69 -5.64 -65.14
N ARG A 18 14.39 -5.70 -64.00
CA ARG A 18 13.75 -5.83 -62.69
C ARG A 18 14.42 -4.86 -61.72
N GLN A 19 14.12 -3.57 -61.86
CA GLN A 19 14.27 -2.66 -60.72
C GLN A 19 13.23 -3.06 -59.68
N ALA A 20 13.62 -3.97 -58.78
CA ALA A 20 12.88 -4.22 -57.56
C ALA A 20 12.99 -2.95 -56.72
N THR A 21 12.00 -2.07 -56.82
CA THR A 21 11.81 -0.94 -55.93
C THR A 21 11.41 -1.47 -54.55
N GLY A 22 12.38 -2.02 -53.82
CA GLY A 22 12.28 -2.23 -52.40
C GLY A 22 12.21 -0.86 -51.75
N SER A 23 10.98 -0.34 -51.57
CA SER A 23 10.70 0.72 -50.62
C SER A 23 11.10 0.22 -49.24
N GLY A 24 12.36 0.44 -48.87
CA GLY A 24 12.84 0.22 -47.52
C GLY A 24 11.99 1.10 -46.62
N ARG A 25 11.05 0.48 -45.91
CA ARG A 25 10.35 1.13 -44.79
C ARG A 25 11.43 1.68 -43.87
N ARG A 26 11.66 2.99 -43.91
CA ARG A 26 12.50 3.66 -42.92
C ARG A 26 11.89 3.34 -41.57
N ALA A 27 12.58 2.53 -40.76
CA ALA A 27 12.21 2.36 -39.38
C ALA A 27 12.28 3.75 -38.74
N LEU A 28 11.12 4.29 -38.38
CA LEU A 28 11.02 5.53 -37.62
C LEU A 28 11.53 5.19 -36.21
N GLY A 29 12.78 5.52 -35.93
CA GLY A 29 13.35 5.43 -34.60
C GLY A 29 12.84 6.58 -33.73
N PHE A 30 12.67 6.33 -32.43
CA PHE A 30 12.35 7.36 -31.45
C PHE A 30 13.48 8.40 -31.38
N SER A 31 13.10 9.67 -31.25
CA SER A 31 14.06 10.75 -31.02
C SER A 31 14.45 10.84 -29.54
N LEU A 32 15.68 11.29 -29.25
CA LEU A 32 16.10 11.59 -27.88
C LEU A 32 15.20 12.65 -27.24
N VAL A 33 14.73 13.62 -28.04
CA VAL A 33 13.82 14.67 -27.59
C VAL A 33 12.46 14.10 -27.17
N GLU A 34 11.90 13.13 -27.91
CA GLU A 34 10.66 12.45 -27.50
C GLU A 34 10.81 11.77 -26.15
N LEU A 35 11.90 11.04 -25.93
CA LEU A 35 12.13 10.38 -24.65
C LEU A 35 12.26 11.40 -23.50
N VAL A 36 12.99 12.49 -23.72
CA VAL A 36 13.17 13.57 -22.74
C VAL A 36 11.84 14.23 -22.37
N VAL A 37 10.98 14.53 -23.35
CA VAL A 37 9.66 15.12 -23.08
C VAL A 37 8.76 14.13 -22.32
N VAL A 38 8.81 12.84 -22.64
CA VAL A 38 8.02 11.81 -21.95
C VAL A 38 8.42 11.70 -20.48
N ILE A 39 9.72 11.57 -20.18
CA ILE A 39 10.18 11.47 -18.78
C ILE A 39 9.93 12.76 -18.01
N LEU A 40 9.94 13.92 -18.67
CA LEU A 40 9.60 15.21 -18.06
C LEU A 40 8.13 15.25 -17.65
N ILE A 41 7.21 14.83 -18.53
CA ILE A 41 5.79 14.76 -18.20
C ILE A 41 5.55 13.72 -17.08
N LEU A 42 6.16 12.54 -17.17
CA LEU A 42 6.07 11.51 -16.12
C LEU A 42 6.60 12.01 -14.78
N GLY A 43 7.70 12.78 -14.77
CA GLY A 43 8.25 13.41 -13.56
C GLY A 43 7.27 14.38 -12.91
N ILE A 44 6.62 15.25 -13.70
CA ILE A 44 5.61 16.19 -13.20
C ILE A 44 4.39 15.44 -12.64
N LEU A 45 3.89 14.43 -13.36
CA LEU A 45 2.77 13.61 -12.91
C LEU A 45 3.11 12.88 -11.62
N ALA A 46 4.29 12.27 -11.53
CA ALA A 46 4.75 11.57 -10.33
C ALA A 46 4.88 12.52 -9.13
N ALA A 47 5.43 13.72 -9.33
CA ALA A 47 5.58 14.71 -8.26
C ALA A 47 4.24 15.11 -7.61
N VAL A 48 3.16 15.15 -8.39
CA VAL A 48 1.81 15.44 -7.86
C VAL A 48 1.10 14.18 -7.35
N ALA A 49 1.29 13.04 -8.03
CA ALA A 49 0.58 11.81 -7.72
C ALA A 49 1.10 11.12 -6.45
N VAL A 50 2.42 11.05 -6.26
CA VAL A 50 3.05 10.36 -5.11
C VAL A 50 2.58 10.91 -3.76
N PRO A 51 2.64 12.22 -3.44
CA PRO A 51 2.19 12.72 -2.14
C PRO A 51 0.69 12.49 -1.91
N LYS A 52 -0.13 12.59 -2.97
CA LYS A 52 -1.57 12.29 -2.89
C LYS A 52 -1.82 10.82 -2.57
N LEU A 53 -1.09 9.91 -3.22
CA LEU A 53 -1.18 8.49 -2.97
C LEU A 53 -0.73 8.16 -1.53
N MET A 54 0.39 8.71 -1.06
CA MET A 54 0.86 8.50 0.31
C MET A 54 -0.17 8.91 1.35
N ARG A 55 -0.82 10.07 1.16
CA ARG A 55 -1.92 10.51 2.05
C ARG A 55 -3.11 9.55 2.01
N LYS A 56 -3.49 9.07 0.82
CA LYS A 56 -4.61 8.12 0.67
C LYS A 56 -4.30 6.75 1.29
N THR A 57 -3.07 6.27 1.15
CA THR A 57 -2.63 5.04 1.81
C THR A 57 -2.70 5.20 3.33
N ARG A 58 -2.20 6.31 3.90
CA ARG A 58 -2.31 6.59 5.34
C ARG A 58 -3.76 6.62 5.81
N GLU A 59 -4.62 7.36 5.11
CA GLU A 59 -6.06 7.46 5.43
C GLU A 59 -6.73 6.07 5.44
N ALA A 60 -6.41 5.21 4.47
CA ALA A 60 -6.90 3.85 4.41
C ALA A 60 -6.38 2.98 5.56
N GLN A 61 -5.10 3.12 5.92
CA GLN A 61 -4.51 2.41 7.05
C GLN A 61 -5.17 2.81 8.37
N VAL A 62 -5.35 4.11 8.63
CA VAL A 62 -6.07 4.64 9.81
C VAL A 62 -7.49 4.12 9.84
N THR A 63 -8.21 4.17 8.71
CA THR A 63 -9.59 3.66 8.61
C THR A 63 -9.67 2.18 8.96
N ALA A 64 -8.71 1.36 8.50
CA ALA A 64 -8.64 -0.05 8.85
C ALA A 64 -8.41 -0.26 10.34
N VAL A 65 -7.48 0.48 10.96
CA VAL A 65 -7.22 0.39 12.41
C VAL A 65 -8.44 0.82 13.24
N VAL A 66 -9.09 1.91 12.88
CA VAL A 66 -10.29 2.39 13.58
C VAL A 66 -11.40 1.33 13.55
N ARG A 67 -11.67 0.75 12.38
CA ARG A 67 -12.64 -0.33 12.22
C ARG A 67 -12.26 -1.54 13.08
N ASP A 68 -11.00 -1.94 13.02
CA ASP A 68 -10.46 -3.06 13.80
C ASP A 68 -10.69 -2.80 15.30
N LEU A 69 -10.28 -1.64 15.82
CA LEU A 69 -10.47 -1.25 17.23
C LEU A 69 -11.94 -1.27 17.65
N GLN A 70 -12.86 -0.81 16.79
CA GLN A 70 -14.30 -0.87 17.06
C GLN A 70 -14.83 -2.30 17.11
N MET A 71 -14.44 -3.16 16.16
CA MET A 71 -14.84 -4.58 16.17
C MET A 71 -14.36 -5.29 17.43
N ALA A 72 -13.12 -5.02 17.87
CA ALA A 72 -12.62 -5.58 19.11
C ALA A 72 -13.35 -5.00 20.33
N TYR A 73 -13.59 -3.68 20.37
CA TYR A 73 -14.37 -3.05 21.44
C TYR A 73 -15.71 -3.75 21.64
N ASP A 74 -16.50 -3.88 20.56
CA ASP A 74 -17.83 -4.50 20.62
C ASP A 74 -17.74 -5.96 21.07
N ALA A 75 -16.72 -6.70 20.60
CA ALA A 75 -16.50 -8.09 20.97
C ALA A 75 -16.17 -8.24 22.47
N PHE A 76 -15.25 -7.43 23.00
CA PHE A 76 -14.86 -7.48 24.41
C PHE A 76 -16.00 -7.00 25.31
N GLU A 77 -16.70 -5.93 24.95
CA GLU A 77 -17.86 -5.44 25.67
C GLU A 77 -18.94 -6.53 25.75
N ARG A 78 -19.21 -7.22 24.64
CA ARG A 78 -20.17 -8.32 24.60
C ARG A 78 -19.74 -9.50 25.48
N TYR A 79 -18.45 -9.88 25.47
CA TYR A 79 -17.92 -10.89 26.39
C TYR A 79 -18.18 -10.49 27.85
N TYR A 80 -17.91 -9.23 28.22
CA TYR A 80 -18.13 -8.71 29.56
C TYR A 80 -19.61 -8.75 29.96
N ILE A 81 -20.53 -8.38 29.06
CA ILE A 81 -21.98 -8.46 29.31
C ILE A 81 -22.42 -9.90 29.60
N GLU A 82 -21.84 -10.87 28.89
CA GLU A 82 -22.22 -12.28 29.02
C GLU A 82 -21.60 -12.98 30.24
N HIS A 83 -20.40 -12.57 30.67
CA HIS A 83 -19.62 -13.26 31.72
C HIS A 83 -19.48 -12.45 33.02
N GLY A 84 -19.74 -11.15 33.00
CA GLY A 84 -19.57 -10.23 34.12
C GLY A 84 -18.12 -9.85 34.42
N GLU A 85 -17.17 -10.33 33.63
CA GLU A 85 -15.75 -10.06 33.79
C GLU A 85 -15.02 -9.96 32.44
N TRP A 86 -13.87 -9.29 32.45
CA TRP A 86 -12.99 -9.20 31.29
C TRP A 86 -12.18 -10.49 31.11
N PRO A 87 -11.84 -10.89 29.87
CA PRO A 87 -10.95 -12.02 29.63
C PRO A 87 -9.54 -11.74 30.20
N GLU A 88 -8.80 -12.82 30.45
CA GLU A 88 -7.47 -12.73 31.03
C GLU A 88 -6.48 -11.95 30.16
N ASP A 89 -5.51 -11.36 30.84
CA ASP A 89 -4.47 -10.57 30.17
C ASP A 89 -3.56 -11.47 29.33
N VAL A 90 -3.09 -10.98 28.19
CA VAL A 90 -2.16 -11.71 27.34
C VAL A 90 -1.04 -10.80 26.86
N TYR A 91 0.12 -11.36 26.54
CA TYR A 91 1.19 -10.58 25.95
C TYR A 91 0.84 -10.12 24.53
N SER A 92 1.30 -8.93 24.15
CA SER A 92 1.18 -8.38 22.80
C SER A 92 1.45 -9.37 21.67
N GLY A 93 0.59 -9.36 20.66
CA GLY A 93 0.64 -10.30 19.55
C GLY A 93 -0.04 -11.64 19.84
N ASN A 94 -0.52 -11.88 21.06
CA ASN A 94 -1.32 -13.05 21.42
C ASN A 94 -2.80 -12.69 21.49
N PHE A 95 -3.62 -13.70 21.23
CA PHE A 95 -5.08 -13.59 21.29
C PHE A 95 -5.60 -14.19 22.60
N PRO A 96 -6.44 -13.47 23.38
CA PRO A 96 -7.10 -14.04 24.56
C PRO A 96 -7.93 -15.27 24.17
N PRO A 97 -7.61 -16.49 24.65
CA PRO A 97 -8.28 -17.71 24.22
C PRO A 97 -9.79 -17.73 24.46
N GLU A 98 -10.27 -17.00 25.48
CA GLU A 98 -11.67 -16.85 25.87
C GLU A 98 -12.49 -16.09 24.80
N MET A 99 -11.81 -15.26 24.01
CA MET A 99 -12.44 -14.48 22.94
C MET A 99 -12.72 -15.30 21.67
N LYS A 100 -12.36 -16.59 21.64
CA LYS A 100 -12.68 -17.49 20.53
C LYS A 100 -14.20 -17.56 20.36
N GLY A 101 -14.68 -17.14 19.20
CA GLY A 101 -16.12 -17.08 18.88
C GLY A 101 -16.69 -15.66 18.91
N TYR A 102 -16.02 -14.71 19.58
CA TYR A 102 -16.36 -13.28 19.53
C TYR A 102 -15.57 -12.52 18.47
N LEU A 103 -14.33 -12.94 18.24
CA LEU A 103 -13.39 -12.22 17.39
C LEU A 103 -12.41 -13.17 16.67
N ASP A 104 -11.97 -12.80 15.47
CA ASP A 104 -10.98 -13.58 14.72
C ASP A 104 -9.59 -13.44 15.37
N PRO A 105 -8.92 -14.54 15.78
CA PRO A 105 -7.58 -14.51 16.35
C PRO A 105 -6.52 -13.84 15.47
N LYS A 106 -6.71 -13.83 14.14
CA LYS A 106 -5.80 -13.16 13.19
C LYS A 106 -5.64 -11.68 13.47
N MET A 107 -6.66 -11.05 14.05
CA MET A 107 -6.60 -9.63 14.39
C MET A 107 -5.41 -9.33 15.29
N PHE A 108 -5.19 -10.10 16.36
CA PHE A 108 -4.11 -9.88 17.31
C PHE A 108 -2.78 -10.50 16.86
N THR A 109 -2.85 -11.60 16.12
CA THR A 109 -1.65 -12.39 15.76
C THR A 109 -0.97 -11.92 14.48
N GLN A 110 -1.61 -11.09 13.66
CA GLN A 110 -1.04 -10.52 12.44
C GLN A 110 -0.70 -9.04 12.62
N ARG A 111 0.22 -8.53 11.81
CA ARG A 111 0.52 -7.09 11.78
C ARG A 111 -0.69 -6.33 11.25
N ASN A 112 -1.08 -5.27 11.95
CA ASN A 112 -2.12 -4.35 11.50
C ASN A 112 -1.65 -3.49 10.32
N SER A 113 -2.56 -2.70 9.75
CA SER A 113 -2.30 -1.84 8.59
C SER A 113 -1.23 -0.75 8.84
N LEU A 114 -0.87 -0.49 10.10
CA LEU A 114 0.20 0.42 10.52
C LEU A 114 1.53 -0.30 10.79
N GLY A 115 1.58 -1.62 10.60
CA GLY A 115 2.77 -2.45 10.78
C GLY A 115 3.03 -2.91 12.21
N GLY A 116 2.17 -2.55 13.17
CA GLY A 116 2.25 -2.97 14.57
C GLY A 116 1.40 -4.19 14.90
N TYR A 117 1.34 -4.56 16.18
CA TYR A 117 0.38 -5.55 16.70
C TYR A 117 -0.62 -4.90 17.63
N TYR A 118 -1.82 -5.48 17.71
CA TYR A 118 -2.75 -5.19 18.80
C TYR A 118 -2.34 -5.98 20.05
N ASP A 119 -2.69 -5.43 21.19
CA ASP A 119 -2.40 -6.00 22.49
C ASP A 119 -3.60 -5.81 23.39
N TRP A 120 -4.11 -6.89 23.95
CA TRP A 120 -5.16 -6.83 24.95
C TRP A 120 -4.50 -6.66 26.30
N ASN A 121 -4.90 -5.64 27.04
CA ASN A 121 -4.32 -5.30 28.33
C ASN A 121 -5.44 -5.18 29.38
N ARG A 122 -5.52 -6.16 30.29
CA ARG A 122 -6.39 -6.12 31.48
C ARG A 122 -5.69 -5.31 32.58
N GLY A 123 -6.35 -4.27 33.11
CA GLY A 123 -5.86 -3.57 34.30
C GLY A 123 -5.26 -2.19 34.08
N TYR A 124 -5.75 -1.42 33.10
CA TYR A 124 -5.57 0.05 33.08
C TYR A 124 -6.39 0.74 34.20
N GLY A 125 -6.23 0.28 35.45
CA GLY A 125 -7.14 0.56 36.57
C GLY A 125 -8.28 -0.45 36.65
N ALA A 126 -9.53 0.02 36.73
CA ALA A 126 -10.76 -0.79 36.67
C ALA A 126 -11.27 -1.02 35.22
N THR A 127 -10.42 -0.79 34.23
CA THR A 127 -10.78 -0.75 32.80
C THR A 127 -9.79 -1.56 31.98
N ALA A 128 -10.25 -2.18 30.90
CA ALA A 128 -9.42 -2.91 29.96
C ALA A 128 -9.11 -2.04 28.73
N ALA A 129 -8.10 -2.39 27.93
CA ALA A 129 -7.82 -1.64 26.72
C ALA A 129 -7.25 -2.51 25.59
N ILE A 130 -7.46 -2.04 24.37
CA ILE A 130 -6.75 -2.51 23.19
C ILE A 130 -5.65 -1.50 22.89
N SER A 131 -4.40 -1.94 22.95
CA SER A 131 -3.23 -1.12 22.68
C SER A 131 -2.69 -1.39 21.28
N ILE A 132 -2.24 -0.34 20.61
CA ILE A 132 -1.47 -0.47 19.37
C ILE A 132 -0.01 -0.21 19.68
N LYS A 133 0.85 -1.20 19.41
CA LYS A 133 2.32 -1.07 19.54
C LYS A 133 2.97 -0.96 18.17
N MET A 134 3.62 0.16 17.89
CA MET A 134 4.32 0.40 16.61
C MET A 134 5.62 1.19 16.82
N GLU A 135 6.70 0.84 16.13
CA GLU A 135 7.94 1.64 16.10
C GLU A 135 7.64 3.10 15.70
N PRO A 136 8.41 4.09 16.17
CA PRO A 136 7.94 5.46 16.44
C PRO A 136 7.17 6.07 15.27
N VAL A 137 5.97 6.52 15.60
CA VAL A 137 5.04 7.15 14.67
C VAL A 137 4.85 8.61 15.03
N ASP A 138 4.65 9.40 13.99
CA ASP A 138 4.20 10.79 14.08
C ASP A 138 2.98 10.90 15.02
N ILE A 139 3.07 11.77 16.04
CA ILE A 139 1.99 12.02 16.99
C ILE A 139 0.67 12.38 16.29
N GLU A 140 0.75 12.95 15.08
CA GLU A 140 -0.41 13.28 14.28
C GLU A 140 -1.24 12.05 13.90
N LEU A 141 -0.61 10.88 13.70
CA LEU A 141 -1.35 9.66 13.37
C LEU A 141 -2.21 9.21 14.55
N PHE A 142 -1.66 9.23 15.76
CA PHE A 142 -2.45 8.91 16.96
C PHE A 142 -3.59 9.89 17.12
N ARG A 143 -3.36 11.18 16.87
CA ARG A 143 -4.41 12.18 16.90
C ARG A 143 -5.50 11.92 15.86
N GLU A 144 -5.14 11.50 14.66
CA GLU A 144 -6.12 11.15 13.62
C GLU A 144 -6.98 9.94 14.01
N ILE A 145 -6.37 8.91 14.62
CA ILE A 145 -7.10 7.75 15.14
C ILE A 145 -8.08 8.18 16.24
N ASP A 146 -7.58 8.98 17.19
CA ASP A 146 -8.36 9.52 18.30
C ASP A 146 -9.52 10.40 17.81
N GLN A 147 -9.31 11.31 16.84
CA GLN A 147 -10.39 12.12 16.24
C GLN A 147 -11.51 11.28 15.60
N ARG A 148 -11.20 10.06 15.15
CA ARG A 148 -12.19 9.16 14.53
C ARG A 148 -12.92 8.29 15.55
N LEU A 149 -12.35 8.10 16.74
CA LEU A 149 -12.89 7.24 17.78
C LEU A 149 -13.50 8.02 18.96
N ASP A 150 -13.00 9.21 19.24
CA ASP A 150 -13.35 10.06 20.38
C ASP A 150 -13.26 11.56 19.99
N ASP A 151 -12.34 12.35 20.58
CA ASP A 151 -12.30 13.81 20.43
C ASP A 151 -10.96 14.38 19.91
N GLY A 152 -9.96 13.53 19.69
CA GLY A 152 -8.64 13.96 19.21
C GLY A 152 -7.74 14.53 20.30
N ASN A 153 -8.13 14.48 21.58
CA ASN A 153 -7.27 14.79 22.71
C ASN A 153 -6.68 13.53 23.36
N LEU A 154 -5.50 13.16 22.87
CA LEU A 154 -4.67 12.04 23.33
C LEU A 154 -4.35 11.97 24.84
N ASN A 155 -4.66 13.00 25.62
CA ASN A 155 -4.37 13.04 27.06
C ASN A 155 -5.58 12.68 27.93
N LYS A 156 -6.79 12.59 27.37
CA LYS A 156 -8.05 12.32 28.09
C LYS A 156 -8.94 11.38 27.27
N GLY A 157 -10.13 11.07 27.80
CA GLY A 157 -11.12 10.28 27.07
C GLY A 157 -10.81 8.78 27.03
N ASN A 158 -11.29 8.14 25.97
CA ASN A 158 -11.19 6.70 25.73
C ASN A 158 -9.94 6.35 24.95
N VAL A 159 -9.42 7.27 24.13
CA VAL A 159 -8.20 7.04 23.35
C VAL A 159 -7.06 7.86 23.94
N LYS A 160 -6.09 7.17 24.56
CA LYS A 160 -5.00 7.83 25.29
C LYS A 160 -3.64 7.36 24.83
N ARG A 161 -2.73 8.32 24.61
CA ARG A 161 -1.33 8.03 24.32
C ARG A 161 -0.59 7.72 25.62
N GLN A 162 0.03 6.55 25.70
CA GLN A 162 0.86 6.16 26.85
C GLN A 162 2.35 6.44 26.62
N SER A 163 2.83 6.26 25.38
CA SER A 163 4.21 6.53 24.98
C SER A 163 4.27 6.99 23.52
N SER A 164 5.46 7.27 22.98
CA SER A 164 5.64 7.59 21.56
C SER A 164 5.28 6.45 20.60
N TYR A 165 5.05 5.24 21.12
CA TYR A 165 4.81 4.03 20.34
C TYR A 165 3.54 3.27 20.78
N HIS A 166 2.87 3.72 21.84
CA HIS A 166 1.68 3.08 22.42
C HIS A 166 0.47 4.01 22.48
N LEU A 167 -0.61 3.62 21.80
CA LEU A 167 -1.93 4.21 21.90
C LEU A 167 -2.89 3.19 22.52
N ASN A 168 -3.65 3.59 23.53
CA ASN A 168 -4.63 2.74 24.20
C ASN A 168 -6.04 3.20 23.87
N TYR A 169 -6.89 2.27 23.43
CA TYR A 169 -8.33 2.46 23.39
C TYR A 169 -8.97 1.76 24.59
N ILE A 170 -9.40 2.55 25.57
CA ILE A 170 -9.91 2.11 26.86
C ILE A 170 -11.37 1.71 26.72
N ILE A 171 -11.68 0.50 27.14
CA ILE A 171 -13.02 -0.07 27.22
C ILE A 171 -13.49 0.05 28.67
N ARG A 172 -14.69 0.60 28.85
CA ARG A 172 -15.35 0.69 30.15
C ARG A 172 -16.71 0.01 30.03
N PRO A 173 -17.12 -0.75 31.05
CA PRO A 173 -18.47 -1.29 31.11
C PRO A 173 -19.51 -0.19 31.36
#